data_AF-A0A7X7VEJ5-F1
#
_entry.id   AF-A0A7X7VEJ5-F1
#
_cell.length_a   1.000
_cell.length_b   1.000
_cell.length_c   1.000
_cell.angle_alpha   90.00
_cell.angle_beta   90.00
_cell.angle_gamma   90.00
#
_symmetry.space_group_name_H-M   'P 1'
#
loop_
_entity.id
_entity.type
_entity.pdbx_description
1 polymer ?
#
loop_
_entity_poly.entity_id
_entity_poly.type
_entity_poly.pdbx_seq_one_letter_code
_entity_poly.pdbx_strand_id
1 'polypeptide(L)'
;MKLVECVPNFSEGRDLEKIKAITREIEAVAGVRLLDVDPGASTNRTVVTFIGPPDAVAEAAFRAVARAAEVIDMRTHKGAHSRVGATDVCPFVPVSGVTMEDCVALAEALGARVAAELGIPVYLYEAAARRPERRNLATVRAGEYEGLPDKLKDPRWAPDFGDPVFNPKSGATVIGAREFLIAYNIDLNTRDRKLAHEIALSLRESGRAKRDKDGNVVKDKRGRTVKIPGKFKEVKSVGWYVEDYGLAQISVNFTNYKVTPIHAVFDEARRLAAKLGLRVTGSELVGLIPKEALLMAGRHYLAKQGKSPGVPEAELVRTAVRSLGLGDVVPFDPDKKIIEYQFREAGPSLAAMTLRGFADELSMDSPAPGGGSVAALCGALSAALAAMVANLTVGKKGYEAVAEEMTATAVRGQTLKDALLEAVDRDTRAFNKVMDAFRLPKATPEQAAEKERALEAANKEATLVPLEVLEQAVQAVALAKAAAAKGNRNSVSDAGVAGLVGWAAGEGAYDNILINLGSIRDAAFGARVRKRASALRKSLDRDAKAVRASVAKALASAG
;
A
#
# COMPACT_ATOMS: atom_id res chain seq x y z
N MET A 1 7.43 7.83 2.26
CA MET A 1 8.07 7.80 0.93
C MET A 1 6.99 7.67 -0.15
N LYS A 2 7.18 8.27 -1.33
CA LYS A 2 6.30 8.07 -2.50
C LYS A 2 6.75 6.83 -3.28
N LEU A 3 5.86 5.88 -3.52
CA LEU A 3 6.15 4.63 -4.22
C LEU A 3 5.08 4.35 -5.29
N VAL A 4 5.57 4.01 -6.48
CA VAL A 4 4.78 3.59 -7.65
C VAL A 4 5.29 2.24 -8.11
N GLU A 5 4.38 1.32 -8.39
CA GLU A 5 4.69 0.08 -9.10
C GLU A 5 4.46 0.30 -10.61
N CYS A 6 5.33 -0.28 -11.42
CA CYS A 6 5.14 -0.38 -12.86
C CYS A 6 5.22 -1.84 -13.30
N VAL A 7 4.27 -2.26 -14.15
CA VAL A 7 4.09 -3.68 -14.52
C VAL A 7 4.10 -3.87 -16.04
N PRO A 8 5.17 -3.50 -16.77
CA PRO A 8 5.18 -3.62 -18.22
C PRO A 8 5.09 -5.07 -18.69
N ASN A 9 4.53 -5.23 -19.88
CA ASN A 9 4.34 -6.51 -20.53
C ASN A 9 5.07 -6.48 -21.87
N PHE A 10 6.08 -7.33 -21.98
CA PHE A 10 6.91 -7.43 -23.16
C PHE A 10 6.51 -8.65 -23.98
N SER A 11 6.43 -8.49 -25.30
CA SER A 11 6.11 -9.54 -26.26
C SER A 11 7.33 -10.43 -26.53
N GLU A 12 7.82 -11.08 -25.48
CA GLU A 12 8.89 -12.09 -25.51
C GLU A 12 8.72 -12.98 -24.27
N GLY A 13 8.79 -14.30 -24.41
CA GLY A 13 8.68 -15.24 -23.30
C GLY A 13 9.55 -16.48 -23.46
N ARG A 14 10.44 -16.51 -24.45
CA ARG A 14 11.25 -17.67 -24.84
C ARG A 14 12.74 -17.35 -24.83
N ASP A 15 13.11 -16.18 -25.35
CA ASP A 15 14.49 -15.71 -25.40
C ASP A 15 14.86 -14.98 -24.10
N LEU A 16 15.48 -15.71 -23.18
CA LEU A 16 15.89 -15.20 -21.87
C LEU A 16 16.93 -14.08 -21.96
N GLU A 17 17.76 -14.04 -23.00
CA GLU A 17 18.76 -12.98 -23.13
C GLU A 17 18.13 -11.65 -23.53
N LYS A 18 17.10 -11.67 -24.38
CA LYS A 18 16.29 -10.46 -24.63
C LYS A 18 15.59 -9.97 -23.38
N ILE A 19 15.00 -10.89 -22.60
CA ILE A 19 14.33 -10.55 -21.35
C ILE A 19 15.31 -9.91 -20.37
N LYS A 20 16.49 -10.53 -20.18
CA LYS A 20 17.56 -9.97 -19.33
C LYS A 20 18.08 -8.63 -19.83
N ALA A 21 18.19 -8.44 -21.15
CA ALA A 21 18.63 -7.17 -21.71
C ALA A 21 17.65 -6.04 -21.33
N ILE A 22 16.34 -6.31 -21.35
CA ILE A 22 15.31 -5.35 -20.93
C ILE A 22 15.37 -5.12 -19.41
N THR A 23 15.47 -6.17 -18.60
CA THR A 23 15.45 -6.02 -17.13
C THR A 23 16.70 -5.33 -16.58
N ARG A 24 17.86 -5.49 -17.22
CA ARG A 24 19.09 -4.77 -16.85
C ARG A 24 18.93 -3.24 -16.93
N GLU A 25 18.17 -2.75 -17.91
CA GLU A 25 17.91 -1.31 -18.04
C GLU A 25 17.05 -0.77 -16.88
N ILE A 26 16.16 -1.61 -16.34
CA ILE A 26 15.33 -1.29 -15.17
C ILE A 26 16.20 -1.24 -13.92
N GLU A 27 17.02 -2.27 -13.70
CA GLU A 27 17.91 -2.38 -12.54
C GLU A 27 19.01 -1.32 -12.51
N ALA A 28 19.40 -0.79 -13.67
CA ALA A 28 20.38 0.29 -13.79
C ALA A 28 19.88 1.65 -13.28
N VAL A 29 18.57 1.81 -13.04
CA VAL A 29 18.01 3.08 -12.55
C VAL A 29 18.06 3.13 -11.02
N ALA A 30 18.79 4.10 -10.49
CA ALA A 30 18.91 4.31 -9.06
C ALA A 30 17.54 4.53 -8.39
N GLY A 31 17.30 3.83 -7.28
CA GLY A 31 16.04 3.91 -6.53
C GLY A 31 14.92 3.00 -7.06
N VAL A 32 15.15 2.26 -8.14
CA VAL A 32 14.22 1.23 -8.64
C VAL A 32 14.66 -0.15 -8.14
N ARG A 33 13.68 -0.98 -7.75
CA ARG A 33 13.88 -2.39 -7.45
C ARG A 33 13.04 -3.23 -8.40
N LEU A 34 13.70 -4.14 -9.12
CA LEU A 34 13.03 -5.21 -9.85
C LEU A 34 12.51 -6.24 -8.84
N LEU A 35 11.21 -6.51 -8.88
CA LEU A 35 10.52 -7.40 -7.92
C LEU A 35 10.27 -8.78 -8.48
N ASP A 36 9.83 -8.85 -9.74
CA ASP A 36 9.43 -10.10 -10.37
C ASP A 36 9.59 -10.04 -11.89
N VAL A 37 9.91 -11.19 -12.47
CA VAL A 37 10.03 -11.42 -13.92
C VAL A 37 9.38 -12.76 -14.23
N ASP A 38 8.20 -12.72 -14.82
CA ASP A 38 7.38 -13.90 -15.11
C ASP A 38 7.26 -14.15 -16.62
N PRO A 39 8.17 -14.95 -17.22
CA PRO A 39 8.15 -15.30 -18.63
C PRO A 39 7.21 -16.49 -18.90
N GLY A 40 6.23 -16.29 -19.78
CA GLY A 40 5.38 -17.36 -20.29
C GLY A 40 5.80 -17.82 -21.68
N ALA A 41 6.39 -19.02 -21.80
CA ALA A 41 6.85 -19.56 -23.09
C ALA A 41 5.71 -19.79 -24.10
N SER A 42 4.56 -20.28 -23.63
CA SER A 42 3.36 -20.53 -24.44
C SER A 42 2.64 -19.23 -24.84
N THR A 43 2.55 -18.28 -23.91
CA THR A 43 1.98 -16.95 -24.18
C THR A 43 2.93 -16.08 -25.01
N ASN A 44 4.23 -16.41 -25.03
CA ASN A 44 5.32 -15.64 -25.59
C ASN A 44 5.30 -14.18 -25.13
N ARG A 45 5.14 -14.01 -23.82
CA ARG A 45 5.03 -12.73 -23.12
C ARG A 45 5.71 -12.83 -21.76
N THR A 46 6.38 -11.76 -21.36
CA THR A 46 6.95 -11.60 -20.01
C THR A 46 6.25 -10.45 -19.31
N VAL A 47 5.79 -10.71 -18.08
CA VAL A 47 5.34 -9.68 -17.16
C VAL A 47 6.52 -9.32 -16.27
N VAL A 48 6.86 -8.04 -16.22
CA VAL A 48 7.94 -7.54 -15.37
C VAL A 48 7.32 -6.60 -14.36
N THR A 49 7.70 -6.74 -13.09
CA THR A 49 7.20 -5.91 -11.99
C THR A 49 8.36 -5.21 -11.32
N PHE A 50 8.31 -3.89 -11.24
CA PHE A 50 9.28 -3.09 -10.50
C PHE A 50 8.62 -1.87 -9.85
N ILE A 51 9.35 -1.24 -8.95
CA ILE A 51 8.80 -0.20 -8.06
C ILE A 51 9.91 0.73 -7.59
N GLY A 52 9.53 1.94 -7.25
CA GLY A 52 10.42 2.98 -6.75
C GLY A 52 9.70 4.33 -6.68
N PRO A 53 10.47 5.42 -6.49
CA PRO A 53 9.95 6.78 -6.60
C PRO A 53 9.38 7.07 -8.00
N PRO A 54 8.34 7.93 -8.12
CA PRO A 54 7.65 8.24 -9.37
C PRO A 54 8.59 8.48 -10.58
N ASP A 55 9.54 9.41 -10.45
CA ASP A 55 10.41 9.81 -11.56
C ASP A 55 11.38 8.69 -11.98
N ALA A 56 11.92 7.96 -11.01
CA ALA A 56 12.83 6.85 -11.26
C ALA A 56 12.10 5.68 -11.95
N VAL A 57 10.85 5.40 -11.56
CA VAL A 57 10.02 4.37 -12.18
C VAL A 57 9.65 4.75 -13.61
N ALA A 58 9.32 6.02 -13.88
CA ALA A 58 9.05 6.49 -15.24
C ALA A 58 10.30 6.39 -16.15
N GLU A 59 11.48 6.73 -15.62
CA GLU A 59 12.74 6.58 -16.35
C GLU A 59 13.05 5.11 -16.65
N ALA A 60 12.91 4.22 -15.66
CA ALA A 60 13.10 2.77 -15.87
C ALA A 60 12.11 2.19 -16.89
N ALA A 61 10.84 2.61 -16.83
CA ALA A 61 9.83 2.21 -17.81
C ALA A 61 10.21 2.65 -19.22
N PHE A 62 10.66 3.90 -19.41
CA PHE A 62 11.10 4.40 -20.70
C PHE A 62 12.28 3.60 -21.25
N ARG A 63 13.34 3.38 -20.46
CA ARG A 63 14.51 2.60 -20.88
C ARG A 63 14.16 1.17 -21.26
N ALA A 64 13.26 0.55 -20.49
CA ALA A 64 12.80 -0.80 -20.78
C ALA A 64 11.99 -0.87 -22.09
N VAL A 65 11.12 0.11 -22.36
CA VAL A 65 10.38 0.23 -23.63
C VAL A 65 11.34 0.44 -24.80
N ALA A 66 12.32 1.34 -24.66
CA ALA A 66 13.33 1.61 -25.69
C ALA A 66 14.13 0.34 -26.02
N ARG A 67 14.63 -0.35 -24.99
CA ARG A 67 15.37 -1.61 -25.17
C ARG A 67 14.50 -2.71 -25.78
N ALA A 68 13.23 -2.82 -25.36
CA ALA A 68 12.30 -3.78 -25.96
C ALA A 68 12.08 -3.51 -27.47
N ALA A 69 11.96 -2.25 -27.87
CA ALA A 69 11.85 -1.86 -29.27
C ALA A 69 13.12 -2.15 -30.10
N GLU A 70 14.29 -2.24 -29.45
CA GLU A 70 15.53 -2.66 -30.10
C GLU A 70 15.58 -4.16 -30.33
N VAL A 71 15.30 -4.96 -29.29
CA VAL A 71 15.58 -6.40 -29.25
C VAL A 71 14.42 -7.30 -29.66
N ILE A 72 13.18 -6.78 -29.69
CA ILE A 72 11.98 -7.51 -30.11
C ILE A 72 11.54 -7.03 -31.50
N ASP A 73 11.32 -7.96 -32.42
CA ASP A 73 10.79 -7.69 -33.76
C ASP A 73 9.39 -8.30 -33.93
N MET A 74 8.37 -7.43 -33.87
CA MET A 74 6.96 -7.82 -33.93
C MET A 74 6.56 -8.47 -35.25
N ARG A 75 7.31 -8.26 -36.34
CA ARG A 75 7.05 -8.90 -37.65
C ARG A 75 7.20 -10.42 -37.60
N THR A 76 7.99 -10.91 -36.65
CA THR A 76 8.25 -12.34 -36.45
C THR A 76 7.60 -12.89 -35.18
N HIS A 77 7.10 -12.01 -34.31
CA HIS A 77 6.49 -12.41 -33.04
C HIS A 77 5.13 -13.08 -33.23
N LYS A 78 4.97 -14.26 -32.62
CA LYS A 78 3.69 -14.95 -32.44
C LYS A 78 3.61 -15.51 -31.03
N GLY A 79 2.45 -15.40 -30.40
CA GLY A 79 2.18 -15.92 -29.05
C GLY A 79 0.70 -16.23 -28.88
N ALA A 80 0.36 -17.08 -27.91
CA ALA A 80 -1.04 -17.41 -27.61
C ALA A 80 -1.80 -16.26 -26.91
N HIS A 81 -1.08 -15.25 -26.42
CA HIS A 81 -1.67 -14.09 -25.77
C HIS A 81 -1.79 -12.90 -26.73
N SER A 82 -2.94 -12.24 -26.73
CA SER A 82 -3.14 -11.04 -27.55
C SER A 82 -2.17 -9.93 -27.20
N ARG A 83 -1.57 -9.33 -28.23
CA ARG A 83 -0.54 -8.30 -28.12
C ARG A 83 -0.63 -7.28 -29.24
N VAL A 84 -0.26 -6.03 -28.97
CA VAL A 84 -0.22 -4.96 -30.00
C VAL A 84 1.19 -4.43 -30.29
N GLY A 85 2.19 -4.73 -29.46
CA GLY A 85 3.55 -4.26 -29.70
C GLY A 85 4.62 -4.95 -28.87
N ALA A 86 5.88 -4.58 -29.12
CA ALA A 86 7.06 -5.10 -28.42
C ALA A 86 6.94 -4.88 -26.91
N THR A 87 6.52 -3.67 -26.51
CA THR A 87 5.87 -3.43 -25.23
C THR A 87 4.37 -3.29 -25.48
N ASP A 88 3.61 -4.24 -24.95
CA ASP A 88 2.19 -4.39 -25.20
C ASP A 88 1.34 -3.51 -24.26
N VAL A 89 1.63 -3.54 -22.96
CA VAL A 89 1.08 -2.58 -22.00
C VAL A 89 2.10 -2.21 -20.93
N CYS A 90 2.09 -0.97 -20.46
CA CYS A 90 2.95 -0.45 -19.40
C CYS A 90 2.13 0.38 -18.40
N PRO A 91 1.50 -0.24 -17.39
CA PRO A 91 0.73 0.45 -16.39
C PRO A 91 1.57 0.95 -15.21
N PHE A 92 1.18 2.10 -14.67
CA PHE A 92 1.59 2.60 -13.36
C PHE A 92 0.50 2.34 -12.32
N VAL A 93 0.90 1.97 -11.11
CA VAL A 93 0.01 1.59 -10.00
C VAL A 93 0.43 2.34 -8.74
N PRO A 94 -0.50 3.06 -8.07
CA PRO A 94 -0.18 3.76 -6.83
C PRO A 94 0.02 2.75 -5.69
N VAL A 95 1.14 2.85 -4.97
CA VAL A 95 1.46 1.95 -3.84
C VAL A 95 1.40 2.71 -2.52
N SER A 96 2.24 3.73 -2.34
CA SER A 96 2.31 4.49 -1.08
C SER A 96 2.62 5.96 -1.32
N GLY A 97 1.88 6.86 -0.68
CA GLY A 97 2.11 8.31 -0.80
C GLY A 97 1.92 8.90 -2.20
N VAL A 98 1.26 8.16 -3.10
CA VAL A 98 1.02 8.54 -4.50
C VAL A 98 -0.45 8.32 -4.84
N THR A 99 -1.06 9.26 -5.58
CA THR A 99 -2.46 9.15 -5.99
C THR A 99 -2.63 8.50 -7.37
N MET A 100 -3.88 8.21 -7.77
CA MET A 100 -4.14 7.75 -9.13
C MET A 100 -3.81 8.85 -10.15
N GLU A 101 -4.09 10.11 -9.81
CA GLU A 101 -3.79 11.28 -10.65
C GLU A 101 -2.28 11.42 -10.90
N ASP A 102 -1.46 11.22 -9.87
CA ASP A 102 0.00 11.18 -10.02
C ASP A 102 0.42 10.09 -11.02
N CYS A 103 -0.15 8.88 -10.92
CA CYS A 103 0.14 7.78 -11.85
C CYS A 103 -0.38 8.06 -13.27
N VAL A 104 -1.50 8.77 -13.43
CA VAL A 104 -2.00 9.22 -14.74
C VAL A 104 -1.01 10.20 -15.35
N ALA A 105 -0.50 11.16 -14.58
CA ALA A 105 0.51 12.10 -15.06
C ALA A 105 1.80 11.39 -15.52
N LEU A 106 2.26 10.35 -14.80
CA LEU A 106 3.38 9.51 -15.24
C LEU A 106 3.08 8.78 -16.55
N ALA A 107 1.87 8.22 -16.68
CA ALA A 107 1.42 7.54 -17.90
C ALA A 107 1.41 8.49 -19.12
N GLU A 108 0.91 9.71 -18.95
CA GLU A 108 0.88 10.73 -20.00
C GLU A 108 2.30 11.18 -20.38
N ALA A 109 3.15 11.46 -19.40
CA ALA A 109 4.54 11.87 -19.64
C ALA A 109 5.35 10.76 -20.35
N LEU A 110 5.24 9.51 -19.89
CA LEU A 110 5.89 8.38 -20.55
C LEU A 110 5.34 8.20 -21.97
N GLY A 111 4.03 8.28 -22.16
CA GLY A 111 3.40 8.12 -23.47
C GLY A 111 3.85 9.17 -24.49
N ALA A 112 3.90 10.43 -24.10
CA ALA A 112 4.42 11.50 -24.93
C ALA A 112 5.89 11.27 -25.31
N ARG A 113 6.72 10.86 -24.35
CA ARG A 113 8.15 10.61 -24.56
C ARG A 113 8.42 9.40 -25.46
N VAL A 114 7.73 8.29 -25.24
CA VAL A 114 7.81 7.08 -26.09
C VAL A 114 7.43 7.41 -27.53
N ALA A 115 6.35 8.17 -27.73
CA ALA A 115 5.95 8.59 -29.06
C ALA A 115 6.99 9.49 -29.74
N ALA A 116 7.50 10.49 -29.02
CA ALA A 116 8.44 11.48 -29.56
C ALA A 116 9.83 10.89 -29.86
N GLU A 117 10.38 10.09 -28.95
CA GLU A 117 11.76 9.59 -29.05
C GLU A 117 11.86 8.26 -29.81
N LEU A 118 10.83 7.41 -29.77
CA LEU A 118 10.87 6.06 -30.36
C LEU A 118 9.99 5.91 -31.60
N GLY A 119 9.15 6.89 -31.93
CA GLY A 119 8.23 6.82 -33.08
C GLY A 119 7.22 5.67 -32.96
N ILE A 120 6.81 5.33 -31.74
CA ILE A 120 5.83 4.28 -31.45
C ILE A 120 4.48 4.93 -31.16
N PRO A 121 3.39 4.56 -31.86
CA PRO A 121 2.06 5.07 -31.53
C PRO A 121 1.61 4.57 -30.16
N VAL A 122 1.13 5.48 -29.31
CA VAL A 122 0.74 5.18 -27.93
C VAL A 122 -0.74 5.40 -27.70
N TYR A 123 -1.38 4.45 -27.01
CA TYR A 123 -2.76 4.57 -26.53
C TYR A 123 -2.79 4.64 -25.01
N LEU A 124 -3.59 5.56 -24.46
CA LEU A 124 -3.84 5.62 -23.03
C LEU A 124 -5.05 4.76 -22.62
N TYR A 125 -4.92 4.03 -21.51
CA TYR A 125 -5.98 3.12 -21.02
C TYR A 125 -6.26 3.26 -19.51
N GLU A 126 -7.32 2.58 -19.06
CA GLU A 126 -7.81 2.63 -17.67
C GLU A 126 -8.03 4.05 -17.16
N ALA A 127 -7.42 4.45 -16.04
CA ALA A 127 -7.60 5.78 -15.46
C ALA A 127 -6.98 6.89 -16.32
N ALA A 128 -6.03 6.56 -17.20
CA ALA A 128 -5.42 7.51 -18.12
C ALA A 128 -6.17 7.63 -19.46
N ALA A 129 -7.20 6.80 -19.70
CA ALA A 129 -7.91 6.78 -20.97
C ALA A 129 -8.62 8.13 -21.23
N ARG A 130 -8.27 8.79 -22.34
CA ARG A 130 -8.94 10.02 -22.79
C ARG A 130 -10.32 9.79 -23.40
N ARG A 131 -10.64 8.53 -23.71
CA ARG A 131 -11.92 8.12 -24.30
C ARG A 131 -12.52 6.95 -23.51
N PRO A 132 -13.84 6.95 -23.22
CA PRO A 132 -14.47 5.90 -22.44
C PRO A 132 -14.22 4.49 -22.98
N GLU A 133 -14.25 4.31 -24.31
CA GLU A 133 -14.02 3.03 -24.97
C GLU A 133 -12.59 2.49 -24.81
N ARG A 134 -11.60 3.36 -24.53
CA ARG A 134 -10.20 2.98 -24.34
C ARG A 134 -9.88 2.54 -22.91
N ARG A 135 -10.82 2.70 -21.96
CA ARG A 135 -10.63 2.24 -20.57
C ARG A 135 -10.31 0.74 -20.52
N ASN A 136 -11.03 -0.05 -21.33
CA ASN A 136 -10.82 -1.50 -21.38
C ASN A 136 -9.68 -1.85 -22.35
N LEU A 137 -8.63 -2.45 -21.80
CA LEU A 137 -7.46 -2.90 -22.56
C LEU A 137 -7.81 -3.83 -23.74
N ALA A 138 -8.79 -4.73 -23.58
CA ALA A 138 -9.21 -5.63 -24.66
C ALA A 138 -9.82 -4.89 -25.84
N THR A 139 -10.50 -3.76 -25.60
CA THR A 139 -11.02 -2.88 -26.66
C THR A 139 -9.86 -2.23 -27.41
N VAL A 140 -8.85 -1.74 -26.69
CA VAL A 140 -7.63 -1.16 -27.30
C VAL A 140 -6.83 -2.20 -28.07
N ARG A 141 -6.83 -3.46 -27.64
CA ARG A 141 -6.15 -4.58 -28.30
C ARG A 141 -6.95 -5.30 -29.37
N ALA A 142 -8.19 -4.90 -29.63
CA ALA A 142 -9.01 -5.55 -30.65
C ALA A 142 -8.31 -5.48 -32.01
N GLY A 143 -8.13 -6.65 -32.64
CA GLY A 143 -7.37 -6.82 -33.88
C GLY A 143 -5.88 -7.14 -33.69
N GLU A 144 -5.35 -7.04 -32.46
CA GLU A 144 -3.95 -7.29 -32.12
C GLU A 144 -2.96 -6.47 -32.97
N TYR A 145 -1.72 -6.94 -33.11
CA TYR A 145 -0.69 -6.34 -33.97
C TYR A 145 -1.11 -6.33 -35.45
N GLU A 146 -1.70 -7.42 -35.95
CA GLU A 146 -2.09 -7.56 -37.36
C GLU A 146 -3.17 -6.56 -37.78
N GLY A 147 -4.03 -6.14 -36.85
CA GLY A 147 -5.09 -5.17 -37.08
C GLY A 147 -4.62 -3.71 -36.99
N LEU A 148 -3.42 -3.42 -36.49
CA LEU A 148 -2.92 -2.06 -36.32
C LEU A 148 -2.86 -1.24 -37.62
N PRO A 149 -2.38 -1.76 -38.77
CA PRO A 149 -2.32 -1.00 -40.02
C PRO A 149 -3.68 -0.46 -40.47
N ASP A 150 -4.75 -1.22 -40.28
CA ASP A 150 -6.11 -0.79 -40.62
C ASP A 150 -6.72 0.08 -39.52
N LYS A 151 -6.45 -0.24 -38.26
CA LYS A 151 -6.91 0.52 -37.11
C LYS A 151 -6.40 1.96 -37.12
N LEU A 152 -5.12 2.17 -37.45
CA LEU A 152 -4.50 3.50 -37.50
C LEU A 152 -5.05 4.39 -38.63
N LYS A 153 -5.68 3.80 -39.66
CA LYS A 153 -6.37 4.56 -40.73
C LYS A 153 -7.70 5.16 -40.27
N ASP A 154 -8.33 4.61 -39.23
CA ASP A 154 -9.57 5.13 -38.68
C ASP A 154 -9.27 6.30 -37.72
N PRO A 155 -9.73 7.54 -37.99
CA PRO A 155 -9.50 8.68 -37.11
C PRO A 155 -10.03 8.49 -35.69
N ARG A 156 -11.03 7.61 -35.48
CA ARG A 156 -11.52 7.24 -34.15
C ARG A 156 -10.48 6.49 -33.33
N TRP A 157 -9.54 5.85 -34.00
CA TRP A 157 -8.44 5.09 -33.43
C TRP A 157 -7.07 5.76 -33.60
N ALA A 158 -7.04 7.06 -33.91
CA ALA A 158 -5.81 7.84 -33.80
C ALA A 158 -5.19 7.68 -32.40
N PRO A 159 -3.86 7.43 -32.28
CA PRO A 159 -3.22 7.24 -30.99
C PRO A 159 -3.35 8.51 -30.13
N ASP A 160 -3.25 8.35 -28.81
CA ASP A 160 -3.28 9.48 -27.87
C ASP A 160 -1.98 10.29 -27.94
N PHE A 161 -0.86 9.63 -28.28
CA PHE A 161 0.42 10.26 -28.60
C PHE A 161 1.09 9.59 -29.80
N GLY A 162 1.82 10.40 -30.58
CA GLY A 162 2.49 9.97 -31.81
C GLY A 162 1.60 10.09 -33.04
N ASP A 163 2.21 9.95 -34.21
CA ASP A 163 1.47 9.97 -35.47
C ASP A 163 0.71 8.65 -35.68
N PRO A 164 -0.44 8.66 -36.40
CA PRO A 164 -1.17 7.45 -36.77
C PRO A 164 -0.44 6.65 -37.87
N VAL A 165 0.86 6.41 -37.69
CA VAL A 165 1.74 5.69 -38.60
C VAL A 165 2.07 4.34 -37.99
N PHE A 166 1.88 3.29 -38.77
CA PHE A 166 2.20 1.94 -38.33
C PHE A 166 3.71 1.76 -38.20
N ASN A 167 4.17 1.36 -37.02
CA ASN A 167 5.55 0.96 -36.78
C ASN A 167 5.67 -0.58 -36.87
N PRO A 168 6.20 -1.15 -37.97
CA PRO A 168 6.19 -2.61 -38.14
C PRO A 168 7.13 -3.33 -37.18
N LYS A 169 8.22 -2.70 -36.75
CA LYS A 169 9.18 -3.35 -35.86
C LYS A 169 8.61 -3.49 -34.45
N SER A 170 7.98 -2.43 -33.94
CA SER A 170 7.58 -2.34 -32.53
C SER A 170 6.07 -2.40 -32.29
N GLY A 171 5.25 -2.21 -33.32
CA GLY A 171 3.79 -2.15 -33.18
C GLY A 171 3.31 -0.86 -32.49
N ALA A 172 2.38 -0.99 -31.55
CA ALA A 172 1.88 0.09 -30.71
C ALA A 172 2.03 -0.26 -29.23
N THR A 173 2.11 0.76 -28.35
CA THR A 173 2.22 0.55 -26.90
C THR A 173 1.01 1.13 -26.18
N VAL A 174 0.46 0.39 -25.22
CA VAL A 174 -0.63 0.88 -24.36
C VAL A 174 -0.05 1.30 -23.01
N ILE A 175 -0.26 2.55 -22.59
CA ILE A 175 0.27 3.07 -21.33
C ILE A 175 -0.90 3.53 -20.48
N GLY A 176 -0.85 3.34 -19.17
CA GLY A 176 -1.94 3.86 -18.35
C GLY A 176 -1.67 3.80 -16.87
N ALA A 177 -2.70 4.14 -16.11
CA ALA A 177 -2.70 4.04 -14.67
C ALA A 177 -3.91 3.21 -14.24
N ARG A 178 -3.71 2.29 -13.29
CA ARG A 178 -4.77 1.44 -12.78
C ARG A 178 -4.57 1.12 -11.32
N GLU A 179 -5.62 0.64 -10.68
CA GLU A 179 -5.50 0.09 -9.33
C GLU A 179 -4.69 -1.21 -9.31
N PHE A 180 -4.18 -1.53 -8.12
CA PHE A 180 -3.39 -2.73 -7.89
C PHE A 180 -4.22 -3.97 -8.19
N LEU A 181 -3.66 -4.88 -8.99
CA LEU A 181 -4.32 -6.13 -9.37
C LEU A 181 -3.80 -7.23 -8.47
N ILE A 182 -4.69 -7.85 -7.70
CA ILE A 182 -4.35 -8.99 -6.83
C ILE A 182 -4.80 -10.26 -7.53
N ALA A 183 -3.85 -11.14 -7.85
CA ALA A 183 -4.10 -12.48 -8.37
C ALA A 183 -4.16 -13.48 -7.21
N TYR A 184 -5.30 -14.15 -7.06
CA TYR A 184 -5.66 -14.86 -5.84
C TYR A 184 -6.47 -16.10 -6.19
N ASN A 185 -5.99 -17.27 -5.80
CA ASN A 185 -6.67 -18.54 -6.05
C ASN A 185 -7.31 -19.06 -4.75
N ILE A 186 -8.51 -19.62 -4.85
CA ILE A 186 -9.23 -20.25 -3.72
C ILE A 186 -9.25 -21.76 -3.95
N ASP A 187 -8.69 -22.52 -3.01
CA ASP A 187 -8.51 -23.95 -3.10
C ASP A 187 -9.77 -24.71 -2.70
N LEU A 188 -10.15 -25.73 -3.46
CA LEU A 188 -11.30 -26.58 -3.19
C LEU A 188 -10.86 -28.03 -3.03
N ASN A 189 -11.56 -28.76 -2.16
CA ASN A 189 -11.34 -30.19 -1.91
C ASN A 189 -11.79 -31.13 -3.05
N THR A 190 -11.84 -30.66 -4.30
CA THR A 190 -12.30 -31.42 -5.46
C THR A 190 -11.32 -31.30 -6.62
N ARG A 191 -11.35 -32.24 -7.55
CA ARG A 191 -10.64 -32.15 -8.84
C ARG A 191 -11.53 -31.66 -9.98
N ASP A 192 -12.84 -31.55 -9.74
CA ASP A 192 -13.78 -31.15 -10.78
C ASP A 192 -13.75 -29.64 -11.02
N ARG A 193 -13.07 -29.26 -12.10
CA ARG A 193 -13.02 -27.88 -12.60
C ARG A 193 -14.42 -27.27 -12.81
N LYS A 194 -15.42 -28.06 -13.23
CA LYS A 194 -16.76 -27.54 -13.53
C LYS A 194 -17.42 -26.97 -12.27
N LEU A 195 -17.22 -27.64 -11.12
CA LEU A 195 -17.71 -27.18 -9.84
C LEU A 195 -17.04 -25.87 -9.41
N ALA A 196 -15.71 -25.78 -9.54
CA ALA A 196 -14.98 -24.54 -9.29
C ALA A 196 -15.47 -23.40 -10.21
N HIS A 197 -15.69 -23.71 -11.49
CA HIS A 197 -16.12 -22.73 -12.48
C HIS A 197 -17.53 -22.22 -12.21
N GLU A 198 -18.43 -23.09 -11.76
CA GLU A 198 -19.79 -22.73 -11.35
C GLU A 198 -19.79 -21.70 -10.20
N ILE A 199 -18.87 -21.82 -9.25
CA ILE A 199 -18.68 -20.81 -8.19
C ILE A 199 -18.09 -19.52 -8.78
N ALA A 200 -17.05 -19.63 -9.62
CA ALA A 200 -16.41 -18.48 -10.27
C ALA A 200 -17.42 -17.60 -11.03
N LEU A 201 -18.34 -18.23 -11.79
CA LEU A 201 -19.41 -17.56 -12.51
C LEU A 201 -20.33 -16.73 -11.61
N SER A 202 -20.51 -17.13 -10.36
CA SER A 202 -21.33 -16.40 -9.37
C SER A 202 -20.58 -15.25 -8.71
N LEU A 203 -19.25 -15.35 -8.61
CA LEU A 203 -18.41 -14.33 -7.98
C LEU A 203 -18.10 -13.17 -8.92
N ARG A 204 -17.67 -13.46 -10.16
CA ARG A 204 -17.16 -12.45 -11.11
C ARG A 204 -18.23 -11.48 -11.58
N GLU A 205 -17.83 -10.23 -11.84
CA GLU A 205 -18.73 -9.17 -12.27
C GLU A 205 -19.52 -9.53 -13.53
N SER A 206 -18.85 -10.12 -14.53
CA SER A 206 -19.49 -10.50 -15.79
C SER A 206 -20.57 -11.58 -15.65
N GLY A 207 -20.57 -12.28 -14.50
CA GLY A 207 -21.52 -13.33 -14.19
C GLY A 207 -21.53 -14.49 -15.18
N ARG A 208 -22.73 -14.98 -15.48
CA ARG A 208 -23.00 -16.15 -16.33
C ARG A 208 -23.93 -15.83 -17.49
N ALA A 209 -23.86 -16.64 -18.54
CA ALA A 209 -24.87 -16.62 -19.58
C ALA A 209 -26.23 -17.09 -18.99
N LYS A 210 -27.30 -16.37 -19.30
CA LYS A 210 -28.67 -16.79 -18.96
C LYS A 210 -28.99 -18.05 -19.76
N ARG A 211 -29.49 -19.07 -19.08
CA ARG A 211 -29.99 -20.29 -19.70
C ARG A 211 -31.50 -20.39 -19.55
N ASP A 212 -32.17 -20.97 -20.53
CA ASP A 212 -33.59 -21.33 -20.45
C ASP A 212 -33.79 -22.65 -19.69
N LYS A 213 -35.04 -23.13 -19.64
CA LYS A 213 -35.40 -24.37 -18.94
C LYS A 213 -34.73 -25.61 -19.52
N ASP A 214 -34.35 -25.56 -20.79
CA ASP A 214 -33.71 -26.66 -21.53
C ASP A 214 -32.18 -26.54 -21.50
N GLY A 215 -31.64 -25.51 -20.81
CA GLY A 215 -30.21 -25.27 -20.66
C GLY A 215 -29.56 -24.51 -21.81
N ASN A 216 -30.32 -24.03 -22.81
CA ASN A 216 -29.80 -23.29 -23.94
C ASN A 216 -29.49 -21.83 -23.58
N VAL A 217 -28.48 -21.25 -24.22
CA VAL A 217 -28.08 -19.85 -23.97
C VAL A 217 -29.11 -18.90 -24.57
N VAL A 218 -29.70 -18.07 -23.71
CA VAL A 218 -30.66 -17.06 -24.13
C VAL A 218 -29.93 -15.91 -24.84
N LYS A 219 -30.40 -15.57 -26.05
CA LYS A 219 -29.92 -14.42 -26.83
C LYS A 219 -30.95 -13.28 -26.85
N ASP A 220 -30.48 -12.04 -26.90
CA ASP A 220 -31.30 -10.85 -27.07
C ASP A 220 -31.78 -10.70 -28.53
N LYS A 221 -32.63 -9.70 -28.78
CA LYS A 221 -33.17 -9.39 -30.12
C LYS A 221 -32.07 -9.05 -31.16
N ARG A 222 -30.83 -8.81 -30.74
CA ARG A 222 -29.66 -8.52 -31.59
C ARG A 222 -28.69 -9.70 -31.69
N GLY A 223 -29.10 -10.90 -31.23
CA GLY A 223 -28.29 -12.11 -31.26
C GLY A 223 -27.19 -12.17 -30.20
N ARG A 224 -27.14 -11.23 -29.25
CA ARG A 224 -26.11 -11.19 -28.19
C ARG A 224 -26.55 -12.00 -26.99
N THR A 225 -25.63 -12.72 -26.36
CA THR A 225 -25.92 -13.50 -25.15
C THR A 225 -26.41 -12.62 -24.02
N VAL A 226 -27.58 -12.95 -23.46
CA VAL A 226 -28.09 -12.34 -22.24
C VAL A 226 -27.26 -12.86 -21.06
N LYS A 227 -26.70 -11.95 -20.26
CA LYS A 227 -25.90 -12.32 -19.07
C LYS A 227 -26.66 -11.98 -17.79
N ILE A 228 -26.53 -12.86 -16.80
CA ILE A 228 -26.91 -12.61 -15.42
C ILE A 228 -25.61 -12.19 -14.70
N PRO A 229 -25.50 -10.96 -14.18
CA PRO A 229 -24.29 -10.50 -13.52
C PRO A 229 -23.99 -11.32 -12.25
N GLY A 230 -22.72 -11.42 -11.90
CA GLY A 230 -22.32 -12.04 -10.64
C GLY A 230 -22.42 -11.07 -9.47
N LYS A 231 -21.99 -11.51 -8.30
CA LYS A 231 -22.17 -10.77 -7.04
C LYS A 231 -21.23 -9.57 -6.92
N PHE A 232 -19.96 -9.71 -7.31
CA PHE A 232 -18.95 -8.71 -7.00
C PHE A 232 -18.57 -7.86 -8.20
N LYS A 233 -18.36 -6.57 -7.95
CA LYS A 233 -17.76 -5.61 -8.89
C LYS A 233 -16.25 -5.69 -8.84
N GLU A 234 -15.56 -5.35 -9.92
CA GLU A 234 -14.09 -5.31 -9.96
C GLU A 234 -13.44 -6.67 -9.63
N VAL A 235 -14.15 -7.75 -9.97
CA VAL A 235 -13.71 -9.14 -9.79
C VAL A 235 -13.87 -9.89 -11.09
N LYS A 236 -12.78 -10.49 -11.54
CA LYS A 236 -12.76 -11.48 -12.63
C LYS A 236 -12.41 -12.82 -12.01
N SER A 237 -13.08 -13.89 -12.40
CA SER A 237 -12.71 -15.23 -11.95
C SER A 237 -13.07 -16.33 -12.92
N VAL A 238 -12.36 -17.45 -12.79
CA VAL A 238 -12.51 -18.67 -13.57
C VAL A 238 -12.19 -19.88 -12.69
N GLY A 239 -12.94 -20.97 -12.84
CA GLY A 239 -12.57 -22.25 -12.24
C GLY A 239 -11.62 -23.02 -13.14
N TRP A 240 -10.56 -23.57 -12.55
CA TRP A 240 -9.55 -24.38 -13.22
C TRP A 240 -9.09 -25.56 -12.35
N TYR A 241 -8.36 -26.49 -12.97
CA TYR A 241 -7.70 -27.59 -12.28
C TYR A 241 -6.20 -27.34 -12.33
N VAL A 242 -5.52 -27.51 -11.20
CA VAL A 242 -4.06 -27.34 -11.09
C VAL A 242 -3.45 -28.72 -10.90
N GLU A 243 -2.70 -29.17 -11.91
CA GLU A 243 -2.09 -30.50 -11.92
C GLU A 243 -1.09 -30.70 -10.76
N ASP A 244 -0.25 -29.70 -10.51
CA ASP A 244 0.82 -29.74 -9.50
C ASP A 244 0.29 -29.95 -8.07
N TYR A 245 -0.91 -29.47 -7.77
CA TYR A 245 -1.54 -29.60 -6.46
C TYR A 245 -2.63 -30.69 -6.42
N GLY A 246 -2.97 -31.27 -7.58
CA GLY A 246 -3.97 -32.32 -7.69
C GLY A 246 -5.38 -31.90 -7.26
N LEU A 247 -5.72 -30.61 -7.37
CA LEU A 247 -7.00 -30.01 -6.93
C LEU A 247 -7.52 -28.92 -7.88
N ALA A 248 -8.79 -28.58 -7.76
CA ALA A 248 -9.43 -27.50 -8.48
C ALA A 248 -9.42 -26.20 -7.66
N GLN A 249 -9.22 -25.09 -8.35
CA GLN A 249 -9.18 -23.75 -7.76
C GLN A 249 -10.20 -22.83 -8.44
N ILE A 250 -10.62 -21.82 -7.70
CA ILE A 250 -11.25 -20.62 -8.26
C ILE A 250 -10.15 -19.58 -8.39
N SER A 251 -9.66 -19.34 -9.60
CA SER A 251 -8.71 -18.26 -9.87
C SER A 251 -9.44 -16.93 -9.94
N VAL A 252 -9.01 -15.95 -9.14
CA VAL A 252 -9.65 -14.64 -8.98
C VAL A 252 -8.62 -13.54 -9.22
N ASN A 253 -8.99 -12.57 -10.06
CA ASN A 253 -8.29 -11.31 -10.20
C ASN A 253 -9.18 -10.19 -9.62
N PHE A 254 -8.68 -9.53 -8.58
CA PHE A 254 -9.25 -8.31 -8.05
C PHE A 254 -8.67 -7.14 -8.82
N THR A 255 -9.48 -6.45 -9.63
CA THR A 255 -9.05 -5.26 -10.36
C THR A 255 -9.07 -4.00 -9.48
N ASN A 256 -9.84 -4.04 -8.39
CA ASN A 256 -9.81 -3.05 -7.34
C ASN A 256 -10.24 -3.66 -6.00
N TYR A 257 -9.26 -3.98 -5.15
CA TYR A 257 -9.52 -4.60 -3.84
C TYR A 257 -10.20 -3.66 -2.82
N LYS A 258 -10.20 -2.35 -3.08
CA LYS A 258 -10.88 -1.36 -2.23
C LYS A 258 -12.39 -1.34 -2.48
N VAL A 259 -12.82 -1.69 -3.71
CA VAL A 259 -14.24 -1.86 -4.05
C VAL A 259 -14.75 -3.22 -3.61
N THR A 260 -14.03 -4.29 -3.94
CA THR A 260 -14.33 -5.64 -3.47
C THR A 260 -13.13 -6.20 -2.69
N PRO A 261 -13.20 -6.24 -1.35
CA PRO A 261 -12.15 -6.78 -0.52
C PRO A 261 -11.98 -8.30 -0.68
N ILE A 262 -10.73 -8.78 -0.54
CA ILE A 262 -10.38 -10.20 -0.74
C ILE A 262 -11.16 -11.15 0.19
N HIS A 263 -11.36 -10.75 1.44
CA HIS A 263 -12.08 -11.53 2.44
C HIS A 263 -13.57 -11.68 2.11
N ALA A 264 -14.18 -10.71 1.41
CA ALA A 264 -15.58 -10.79 1.02
C ALA A 264 -15.80 -11.85 -0.07
N VAL A 265 -14.90 -11.94 -1.05
CA VAL A 265 -14.94 -12.97 -2.08
C VAL A 265 -14.62 -14.34 -1.49
N PHE A 266 -13.64 -14.44 -0.60
CA PHE A 266 -13.30 -15.69 0.08
C PHE A 266 -14.47 -16.22 0.92
N ASP A 267 -15.08 -15.40 1.78
CA ASP A 267 -16.23 -15.79 2.60
C ASP A 267 -17.44 -16.20 1.73
N GLU A 268 -17.68 -15.52 0.60
CA GLU A 268 -18.74 -15.91 -0.33
C GLU A 268 -18.42 -17.21 -1.07
N ALA A 269 -17.18 -17.40 -1.51
CA ALA A 269 -16.74 -18.65 -2.15
C ALA A 269 -16.94 -19.84 -1.20
N ARG A 270 -16.60 -19.67 0.09
CA ARG A 270 -16.87 -20.67 1.14
C ARG A 270 -18.36 -21.02 1.23
N ARG A 271 -19.23 -20.00 1.25
CA ARG A 271 -20.68 -20.18 1.32
C ARG A 271 -21.24 -20.90 0.08
N LEU A 272 -20.75 -20.55 -1.11
CA LEU A 272 -21.16 -21.16 -2.37
C LEU A 272 -20.64 -22.60 -2.50
N ALA A 273 -19.39 -22.86 -2.10
CA ALA A 273 -18.81 -24.20 -2.04
C ALA A 273 -19.62 -25.12 -1.13
N ALA A 274 -19.98 -24.66 0.07
CA ALA A 274 -20.78 -25.45 1.02
C ALA A 274 -22.14 -25.87 0.44
N LYS A 275 -22.78 -25.01 -0.37
CA LYS A 275 -24.05 -25.33 -1.06
C LYS A 275 -23.93 -26.43 -2.10
N LEU A 276 -22.72 -26.66 -2.62
CA LEU A 276 -22.41 -27.71 -3.59
C LEU A 276 -21.82 -28.96 -2.91
N GLY A 277 -21.81 -29.02 -1.58
CA GLY A 277 -21.17 -30.10 -0.82
C GLY A 277 -19.64 -30.06 -0.83
N LEU A 278 -19.05 -28.93 -1.23
CA LEU A 278 -17.60 -28.72 -1.31
C LEU A 278 -17.10 -27.98 -0.08
N ARG A 279 -15.79 -28.08 0.14
CA ARG A 279 -15.05 -27.33 1.16
C ARG A 279 -13.95 -26.51 0.49
N VAL A 280 -13.89 -25.23 0.84
CA VAL A 280 -12.69 -24.41 0.62
C VAL A 280 -11.64 -24.82 1.64
N THR A 281 -10.46 -25.22 1.18
CA THR A 281 -9.35 -25.68 2.04
C THR A 281 -8.45 -24.51 2.45
N GLY A 282 -8.25 -23.55 1.54
CA GLY A 282 -7.54 -22.32 1.80
C GLY A 282 -7.42 -21.48 0.53
N SER A 283 -6.31 -20.77 0.37
CA SER A 283 -6.04 -19.94 -0.79
C SER A 283 -4.55 -19.79 -1.05
N GLU A 284 -4.26 -19.26 -2.23
CA GLU A 284 -2.92 -18.98 -2.72
C GLU A 284 -2.88 -17.56 -3.30
N LEU A 285 -1.85 -16.80 -2.93
CA LEU A 285 -1.54 -15.53 -3.58
C LEU A 285 -0.52 -15.76 -4.70
N VAL A 286 -0.85 -15.31 -5.91
CA VAL A 286 0.08 -15.27 -7.05
C VAL A 286 0.68 -13.86 -7.15
N GLY A 287 2.00 -13.76 -7.16
CA GLY A 287 2.71 -12.49 -7.14
C GLY A 287 2.70 -11.81 -5.76
N LEU A 288 2.44 -10.50 -5.75
CA LEU A 288 2.50 -9.63 -4.57
C LEU A 288 1.12 -9.10 -4.18
N ILE A 289 1.01 -8.57 -2.97
CA ILE A 289 -0.21 -7.98 -2.42
C ILE A 289 0.07 -6.65 -1.70
N PRO A 290 -0.81 -5.63 -1.84
CA PRO A 290 -0.78 -4.43 -1.01
C PRO A 290 -1.05 -4.78 0.44
N LYS A 291 -0.26 -4.22 1.35
CA LYS A 291 -0.41 -4.41 2.80
C LYS A 291 -1.84 -4.15 3.26
N GLU A 292 -2.45 -3.06 2.79
CA GLU A 292 -3.81 -2.69 3.19
C GLU A 292 -4.85 -3.77 2.87
N ALA A 293 -4.69 -4.54 1.77
CA ALA A 293 -5.62 -5.61 1.45
C ALA A 293 -5.65 -6.71 2.55
N LEU A 294 -4.48 -7.02 3.13
CA LEU A 294 -4.36 -7.92 4.26
C LEU A 294 -4.84 -7.28 5.56
N LEU A 295 -4.56 -5.99 5.80
CA LEU A 295 -5.05 -5.29 7.00
C LEU A 295 -6.58 -5.24 7.02
N MET A 296 -7.23 -4.94 5.89
CA MET A 296 -8.68 -5.01 5.74
C MET A 296 -9.23 -6.39 6.10
N ALA A 297 -8.60 -7.46 5.61
CA ALA A 297 -8.98 -8.83 5.94
C ALA A 297 -8.76 -9.18 7.42
N GLY A 298 -7.63 -8.78 8.00
CA GLY A 298 -7.31 -8.99 9.42
C GLY A 298 -8.33 -8.31 10.33
N ARG A 299 -8.65 -7.03 10.04
CA ARG A 299 -9.67 -6.27 10.76
C ARG A 299 -11.05 -6.93 10.67
N HIS A 300 -11.46 -7.36 9.47
CA HIS A 300 -12.72 -8.08 9.25
C HIS A 300 -12.82 -9.35 10.10
N TYR A 301 -11.79 -10.20 10.07
CA TYR A 301 -11.83 -11.48 10.78
C TYR A 301 -11.72 -11.33 12.31
N LEU A 302 -10.96 -10.35 12.82
CA LEU A 302 -10.98 -10.04 14.26
C LEU A 302 -12.36 -9.57 14.72
N ALA A 303 -12.99 -8.64 13.98
CA ALA A 303 -14.33 -8.15 14.30
C ALA A 303 -15.35 -9.30 14.29
N LYS A 304 -15.27 -10.21 13.30
CA LYS A 304 -16.12 -11.41 13.21
C LYS A 304 -15.94 -12.37 14.39
N GLN A 305 -14.76 -12.36 15.03
CA GLN A 305 -14.45 -13.13 16.24
C GLN A 305 -14.84 -12.40 17.54
N GLY A 306 -15.47 -11.23 17.44
CA GLY A 306 -15.79 -10.39 18.60
C GLY A 306 -14.56 -9.75 19.25
N LYS A 307 -13.45 -9.63 18.50
CA LYS A 307 -12.21 -9.00 18.94
C LYS A 307 -12.03 -7.62 18.31
N SER A 308 -11.33 -6.75 19.03
CA SER A 308 -10.96 -5.43 18.53
C SER A 308 -9.95 -5.53 17.38
N PRO A 309 -10.14 -4.80 16.27
CA PRO A 309 -9.12 -4.63 15.22
C PRO A 309 -7.95 -3.71 15.64
N GLY A 310 -7.99 -3.11 16.82
CA GLY A 310 -6.95 -2.21 17.34
C GLY A 310 -5.70 -2.95 17.88
N VAL A 311 -5.13 -3.84 17.09
CA VAL A 311 -3.95 -4.66 17.40
C VAL A 311 -2.77 -4.27 16.49
N PRO A 312 -1.52 -4.67 16.82
CA PRO A 312 -0.38 -4.39 15.95
C PRO A 312 -0.56 -4.88 14.51
N GLU A 313 0.07 -4.20 13.56
CA GLU A 313 0.01 -4.54 12.13
C GLU A 313 0.32 -6.02 11.85
N ALA A 314 1.38 -6.54 12.47
CA ALA A 314 1.77 -7.94 12.33
C ALA A 314 0.66 -8.92 12.76
N GLU A 315 -0.15 -8.55 13.76
CA GLU A 315 -1.27 -9.36 14.24
C GLU A 315 -2.45 -9.35 13.26
N LEU A 316 -2.71 -8.20 12.61
CA LEU A 316 -3.70 -8.10 11.53
C LEU A 316 -3.29 -8.97 10.34
N VAL A 317 -2.03 -8.89 9.92
CA VAL A 317 -1.47 -9.72 8.84
C VAL A 317 -1.56 -11.20 9.22
N ARG A 318 -1.11 -11.58 10.43
CA ARG A 318 -1.19 -12.97 10.91
C ARG A 318 -2.63 -13.49 10.87
N THR A 319 -3.58 -12.68 11.33
CA THR A 319 -5.00 -13.04 11.35
C THR A 319 -5.55 -13.20 9.93
N ALA A 320 -5.20 -12.30 9.00
CA ALA A 320 -5.59 -12.40 7.61
C ALA A 320 -5.05 -13.68 6.96
N VAL A 321 -3.75 -13.94 7.09
CA VAL A 321 -3.07 -15.13 6.53
C VAL A 321 -3.72 -16.42 7.02
N ARG A 322 -3.99 -16.53 8.33
CA ARG A 322 -4.63 -17.71 8.92
C ARG A 322 -6.08 -17.86 8.51
N SER A 323 -6.84 -16.78 8.45
CA SER A 323 -8.30 -16.83 8.18
C SER A 323 -8.61 -17.09 6.71
N LEU A 324 -7.78 -16.57 5.81
CA LEU A 324 -7.86 -16.81 4.36
C LEU A 324 -7.19 -18.13 3.96
N GLY A 325 -6.35 -18.71 4.82
CA GLY A 325 -5.60 -19.92 4.50
C GLY A 325 -4.59 -19.69 3.38
N LEU A 326 -3.92 -18.53 3.35
CA LEU A 326 -2.98 -18.12 2.28
C LEU A 326 -1.78 -19.06 2.06
N GLY A 327 -1.59 -20.01 2.99
CA GLY A 327 -0.50 -20.96 3.00
C GLY A 327 -0.91 -22.40 2.70
N ASP A 328 -2.05 -22.62 2.03
CA ASP A 328 -2.64 -23.97 1.85
C ASP A 328 -1.78 -24.84 0.93
N VAL A 329 -1.51 -24.36 -0.28
CA VAL A 329 -0.72 -25.09 -1.30
C VAL A 329 0.74 -24.64 -1.37
N VAL A 330 1.03 -23.39 -1.01
CA VAL A 330 2.39 -22.81 -1.01
C VAL A 330 2.58 -21.97 0.26
N PRO A 331 3.75 -22.03 0.94
CA PRO A 331 3.99 -21.19 2.12
C PRO A 331 3.85 -19.69 1.82
N PHE A 332 3.14 -18.98 2.71
CA PHE A 332 3.02 -17.53 2.63
C PHE A 332 4.05 -16.84 3.52
N ASP A 333 5.01 -16.16 2.90
CA ASP A 333 6.00 -15.33 3.57
C ASP A 333 5.64 -13.83 3.43
N PRO A 334 5.14 -13.17 4.49
CA PRO A 334 4.76 -11.76 4.42
C PRO A 334 5.89 -10.83 3.98
N ASP A 335 7.14 -11.10 4.38
CA ASP A 335 8.29 -10.26 4.05
C ASP A 335 8.74 -10.41 2.59
N LYS A 336 8.16 -11.36 1.84
CA LYS A 336 8.35 -11.52 0.38
C LYS A 336 7.12 -11.19 -0.43
N LYS A 337 5.93 -11.29 0.16
CA LYS A 337 4.65 -11.17 -0.55
C LYS A 337 3.99 -9.80 -0.41
N ILE A 338 4.28 -9.07 0.66
CA ILE A 338 3.74 -7.73 0.88
C ILE A 338 4.64 -6.70 0.18
N ILE A 339 4.07 -5.92 -0.75
CA ILE A 339 4.84 -4.99 -1.58
C ILE A 339 5.53 -3.90 -0.76
N GLU A 340 4.85 -3.33 0.24
CA GLU A 340 5.43 -2.28 1.10
C GLU A 340 6.56 -2.82 2.00
N TYR A 341 6.58 -4.13 2.30
CA TYR A 341 7.68 -4.73 3.05
C TYR A 341 8.94 -4.90 2.20
N GLN A 342 8.80 -4.95 0.86
CA GLN A 342 9.95 -4.99 -0.05
C GLN A 342 10.76 -3.67 -0.04
N PHE A 343 10.21 -2.58 0.53
CA PHE A 343 10.78 -1.23 0.48
C PHE A 343 11.13 -0.64 1.85
N ARG A 344 11.22 -1.45 2.90
CA ARG A 344 11.69 -0.96 4.20
C ARG A 344 13.07 -0.30 3.99
N GLU A 345 13.18 0.98 4.37
CA GLU A 345 14.42 1.76 4.22
C GLU A 345 15.57 1.01 4.89
N ALA A 346 16.62 0.74 4.13
CA ALA A 346 17.83 0.14 4.66
C ALA A 346 18.58 1.24 5.45
N GLY A 347 18.61 1.11 6.77
CA GLY A 347 19.34 2.04 7.64
C GLY A 347 19.21 1.67 9.12
N PRO A 348 20.07 2.23 9.99
CA PRO A 348 19.91 2.09 11.42
C PRO A 348 18.59 2.74 11.87
N SER A 349 17.75 1.96 12.54
CA SER A 349 16.52 2.43 13.17
C SER A 349 16.64 2.20 14.67
N LEU A 350 16.47 3.28 15.44
CA LEU A 350 16.41 3.25 16.90
C LEU A 350 15.18 2.47 17.36
N ALA A 351 14.05 2.64 16.65
CA ALA A 351 12.81 1.91 16.94
C ALA A 351 12.94 0.39 16.74
N ALA A 352 13.91 -0.06 15.94
CA ALA A 352 14.20 -1.48 15.73
C ALA A 352 15.18 -2.07 16.76
N MET A 353 15.81 -1.25 17.61
CA MET A 353 16.71 -1.74 18.64
C MET A 353 15.98 -2.50 19.74
N THR A 354 16.72 -3.35 20.45
CA THR A 354 16.22 -3.87 21.73
C THR A 354 16.16 -2.73 22.75
N LEU A 355 15.30 -2.86 23.77
CA LEU A 355 15.21 -1.85 24.84
C LEU A 355 16.57 -1.60 25.51
N ARG A 356 17.37 -2.65 25.69
CA ARG A 356 18.74 -2.54 26.21
C ARG A 356 19.64 -1.76 25.25
N GLY A 357 19.65 -2.14 23.96
CA GLY A 357 20.46 -1.45 22.95
C GLY A 357 20.11 0.03 22.82
N PHE A 358 18.83 0.39 22.85
CA PHE A 358 18.40 1.79 22.84
C PHE A 358 18.85 2.55 24.10
N ALA A 359 18.73 1.93 25.28
CA ALA A 359 19.17 2.56 26.53
C ALA A 359 20.69 2.73 26.61
N ASP A 360 21.45 1.73 26.16
CA ASP A 360 22.91 1.79 26.08
C ASP A 360 23.33 2.92 25.13
N GLU A 361 22.79 2.95 23.91
CA GLU A 361 23.06 4.01 22.91
C GLU A 361 22.74 5.42 23.43
N LEU A 362 21.59 5.60 24.08
CA LEU A 362 21.17 6.87 24.68
C LEU A 362 22.13 7.38 25.76
N SER A 363 22.87 6.47 26.41
CA SER A 363 23.79 6.79 27.51
C SER A 363 25.24 7.01 27.07
N MET A 364 25.50 6.99 25.76
CA MET A 364 26.83 7.20 25.19
C MET A 364 27.15 8.69 25.02
N ASP A 365 28.43 8.97 24.73
CA ASP A 365 28.92 10.30 24.34
C ASP A 365 28.55 10.63 22.88
N SER A 366 27.26 10.58 22.56
CA SER A 366 26.69 10.96 21.26
C SER A 366 25.57 11.99 21.47
N PRO A 367 25.48 13.03 20.63
CA PRO A 367 24.43 14.04 20.74
C PRO A 367 23.04 13.56 20.27
N ALA A 368 22.96 12.41 19.59
CA ALA A 368 21.71 11.76 19.19
C ALA A 368 21.86 10.23 19.25
N PRO A 369 20.84 9.46 19.69
CA PRO A 369 19.49 9.90 20.10
C PRO A 369 19.47 10.73 21.39
N GLY A 370 18.45 11.56 21.56
CA GLY A 370 18.34 12.48 22.70
C GLY A 370 16.92 12.61 23.26
N GLY A 371 16.65 13.74 23.92
CA GLY A 371 15.37 13.99 24.59
C GLY A 371 14.15 13.96 23.68
N GLY A 372 14.29 14.39 22.41
CA GLY A 372 13.22 14.33 21.42
C GLY A 372 12.80 12.89 21.09
N SER A 373 13.77 12.02 20.76
CA SER A 373 13.56 10.59 20.56
C SER A 373 12.91 9.92 21.78
N VAL A 374 13.34 10.24 23.01
CA VAL A 374 12.73 9.68 24.24
C VAL A 374 11.30 10.19 24.44
N ALA A 375 11.03 11.48 24.19
CA ALA A 375 9.69 12.04 24.27
C ALA A 375 8.73 11.34 23.29
N ALA A 376 9.17 11.09 22.05
CA ALA A 376 8.42 10.33 21.07
C ALA A 376 8.15 8.88 21.54
N LEU A 377 9.17 8.19 22.07
CA LEU A 377 9.02 6.85 22.64
C LEU A 377 8.01 6.81 23.79
N CYS A 378 8.08 7.77 24.72
CA CYS A 378 7.09 7.90 25.80
C CYS A 378 5.67 8.06 25.24
N GLY A 379 5.50 8.87 24.20
CA GLY A 379 4.21 9.02 23.51
C GLY A 379 3.72 7.69 22.94
N ALA A 380 4.60 6.92 22.28
CA ALA A 380 4.26 5.62 21.73
C ALA A 380 3.82 4.63 22.83
N LEU A 381 4.53 4.59 23.96
CA LEU A 381 4.18 3.75 25.11
C LEU A 381 2.84 4.14 25.73
N SER A 382 2.55 5.44 25.82
CA SER A 382 1.25 5.96 26.27
C SER A 382 0.11 5.46 25.39
N ALA A 383 0.24 5.60 24.07
CA ALA A 383 -0.75 5.14 23.11
C ALA A 383 -0.91 3.60 23.13
N ALA A 384 0.19 2.87 23.30
CA ALA A 384 0.16 1.40 23.42
C ALA A 384 -0.59 0.92 24.67
N LEU A 385 -0.33 1.53 25.84
CA LEU A 385 -1.04 1.19 27.08
C LEU A 385 -2.54 1.53 26.98
N ALA A 386 -2.89 2.70 26.42
CA ALA A 386 -4.29 3.05 26.19
C ALA A 386 -4.98 2.04 25.27
N ALA A 387 -4.31 1.61 24.19
CA ALA A 387 -4.83 0.56 23.30
C ALA A 387 -4.96 -0.80 23.99
N MET A 388 -4.01 -1.18 24.85
CA MET A 388 -4.07 -2.40 25.64
C MET A 388 -5.29 -2.41 26.56
N VAL A 389 -5.50 -1.35 27.35
CA VAL A 389 -6.66 -1.24 28.24
C VAL A 389 -7.96 -1.33 27.45
N ALA A 390 -8.04 -0.63 26.31
CA ALA A 390 -9.19 -0.69 25.44
C ALA A 390 -9.44 -2.11 24.89
N ASN A 391 -8.40 -2.82 24.44
CA ASN A 391 -8.50 -4.21 23.97
C ASN A 391 -8.90 -5.20 25.07
N LEU A 392 -8.44 -5.00 26.31
CA LEU A 392 -8.88 -5.77 27.48
C LEU A 392 -10.34 -5.50 27.88
N THR A 393 -10.92 -4.44 27.33
CA THR A 393 -12.31 -4.03 27.56
C THR A 393 -13.24 -4.61 26.50
N VAL A 394 -12.82 -4.59 25.23
CA VAL A 394 -13.63 -5.11 24.11
C VAL A 394 -13.88 -6.61 24.25
N GLY A 395 -15.15 -7.01 24.17
CA GLY A 395 -15.58 -8.41 24.31
C GLY A 395 -15.61 -8.92 25.75
N LYS A 396 -15.34 -8.06 26.76
CA LYS A 396 -15.47 -8.40 28.17
C LYS A 396 -16.92 -8.20 28.64
N LYS A 397 -17.46 -9.18 29.36
CA LYS A 397 -18.80 -9.12 29.95
C LYS A 397 -18.95 -7.89 30.85
N GLY A 398 -20.03 -7.13 30.67
CA GLY A 398 -20.34 -5.91 31.42
C GLY A 398 -19.78 -4.63 30.82
N TYR A 399 -19.08 -4.70 29.69
CA TYR A 399 -18.52 -3.55 28.97
C TYR A 399 -19.10 -3.39 27.55
N GLU A 400 -20.22 -4.07 27.25
CA GLU A 400 -20.84 -4.08 25.93
C GLU A 400 -21.22 -2.66 25.47
N ALA A 401 -21.71 -1.83 26.40
CA ALA A 401 -22.12 -0.44 26.12
C ALA A 401 -20.96 0.48 25.70
N VAL A 402 -19.71 0.11 25.98
CA VAL A 402 -18.52 0.91 25.63
C VAL A 402 -17.64 0.22 24.58
N ALA A 403 -18.06 -0.95 24.06
CA ALA A 403 -17.24 -1.77 23.17
C ALA A 403 -16.85 -1.04 21.87
N GLU A 404 -17.77 -0.27 21.27
CA GLU A 404 -17.49 0.50 20.06
C GLU A 404 -16.48 1.63 20.32
N GLU A 405 -16.68 2.39 21.40
CA GLU A 405 -15.77 3.46 21.81
C GLU A 405 -14.37 2.94 22.16
N MET A 406 -14.28 1.81 22.85
CA MET A 406 -13.00 1.16 23.17
C MET A 406 -12.35 0.57 21.90
N THR A 407 -13.13 0.06 20.96
CA THR A 407 -12.59 -0.37 19.66
C THR A 407 -11.96 0.81 18.91
N ALA A 408 -12.66 1.95 18.83
CA ALA A 408 -12.13 3.17 18.23
C ALA A 408 -10.87 3.68 18.96
N THR A 409 -10.87 3.59 20.30
CA THR A 409 -9.71 3.94 21.14
C THR A 409 -8.51 3.06 20.82
N ALA A 410 -8.70 1.74 20.72
CA ALA A 410 -7.64 0.80 20.41
C ALA A 410 -7.05 1.01 19.01
N VAL A 411 -7.90 1.23 17.98
CA VAL A 411 -7.46 1.51 16.61
C VAL A 411 -6.64 2.80 16.55
N ARG A 412 -7.16 3.89 17.13
CA ARG A 412 -6.43 5.16 17.20
C ARG A 412 -5.12 5.05 17.98
N GLY A 413 -5.10 4.25 19.05
CA GLY A 413 -3.90 3.98 19.84
C GLY A 413 -2.81 3.30 19.03
N GLN A 414 -3.15 2.33 18.16
CA GLN A 414 -2.18 1.72 17.25
C GLN A 414 -1.62 2.74 16.25
N THR A 415 -2.48 3.54 15.62
CA THR A 415 -2.05 4.60 14.68
C THR A 415 -1.10 5.60 15.33
N LEU A 416 -1.42 6.09 16.54
CA LEU A 416 -0.56 7.01 17.27
C LEU A 416 0.76 6.35 17.68
N LYS A 417 0.70 5.10 18.16
CA LYS A 417 1.88 4.34 18.56
C LYS A 417 2.84 4.18 17.37
N ASP A 418 2.36 3.77 16.20
CA ASP A 418 3.22 3.61 15.02
C ASP A 418 3.79 4.96 14.53
N ALA A 419 3.00 6.04 14.52
CA ALA A 419 3.47 7.37 14.14
C ALA A 419 4.52 7.94 15.11
N LEU A 420 4.36 7.70 16.42
CA LEU A 420 5.31 8.11 17.44
C LEU A 420 6.59 7.28 17.42
N LEU A 421 6.52 5.98 17.10
CA LEU A 421 7.72 5.17 16.86
C LEU A 421 8.50 5.68 15.64
N GLU A 422 7.82 6.05 14.56
CA GLU A 422 8.49 6.69 13.41
C GLU A 422 9.12 8.04 13.81
N ALA A 423 8.47 8.80 14.71
CA ALA A 423 9.01 10.06 15.21
C ALA A 423 10.31 9.89 16.00
N VAL A 424 10.55 8.74 16.67
CA VAL A 424 11.83 8.43 17.35
C VAL A 424 13.00 8.53 16.38
N ASP A 425 12.86 7.90 15.20
CA ASP A 425 13.90 7.90 14.18
C ASP A 425 13.95 9.25 13.44
N ARG A 426 12.79 9.88 13.19
CA ARG A 426 12.74 11.20 12.52
C ARG A 426 13.44 12.29 13.33
N ASP A 427 13.36 12.26 14.65
CA ASP A 427 14.06 13.21 15.53
C ASP A 427 15.58 13.15 15.29
N THR A 428 16.15 11.95 15.31
CA THR A 428 17.58 11.74 15.05
C THR A 428 17.96 12.13 13.62
N ARG A 429 17.13 11.81 12.62
CA ARG A 429 17.37 12.25 11.22
C ARG A 429 17.34 13.77 11.08
N ALA A 430 16.39 14.44 11.73
CA ALA A 430 16.29 15.90 11.69
C ALA A 430 17.50 16.55 12.36
N PHE A 431 17.96 16.01 13.50
CA PHE A 431 19.18 16.46 14.17
C PHE A 431 20.42 16.32 13.26
N ASN A 432 20.59 15.16 12.62
CA ASN A 432 21.71 14.92 11.71
C ASN A 432 21.73 15.90 10.54
N LYS A 433 20.57 16.26 9.98
CA LYS A 433 20.46 17.31 8.96
C LYS A 433 20.94 18.67 9.45
N VAL A 434 20.65 19.03 10.70
CA VAL A 434 21.18 20.28 11.30
C VAL A 434 22.71 20.20 11.37
N MET A 435 23.27 19.08 11.80
CA MET A 435 24.72 18.88 11.87
C MET A 435 25.38 18.93 10.48
N ASP A 436 24.76 18.36 9.46
CA ASP A 436 25.26 18.41 8.08
C ASP A 436 25.22 19.84 7.52
N ALA A 437 24.14 20.59 7.80
CA ALA A 437 24.07 22.00 7.46
C ALA A 437 25.15 22.83 8.18
N PHE A 438 25.49 22.49 9.43
CA PHE A 438 26.60 23.11 10.16
C PHE A 438 27.98 22.85 9.52
N ARG A 439 28.14 21.72 8.83
CA ARG A 439 29.39 21.33 8.14
C ARG A 439 29.58 22.01 6.78
N LEU A 440 28.53 22.63 6.22
CA LEU A 440 28.63 23.31 4.93
C LEU A 440 29.73 24.40 4.93
N PRO A 441 30.44 24.59 3.81
CA PRO A 441 31.48 25.59 3.66
C PRO A 441 30.91 27.01 3.80
N LYS A 442 31.77 27.97 4.14
CA LYS A 442 31.41 29.38 4.38
C LYS A 442 32.46 30.36 3.88
N ALA A 443 33.27 29.96 2.90
CA ALA A 443 34.41 30.74 2.43
C ALA A 443 34.02 31.87 1.47
N THR A 444 32.94 31.69 0.70
CA THR A 444 32.40 32.73 -0.20
C THR A 444 31.05 33.28 0.32
N PRO A 445 30.63 34.49 -0.12
CA PRO A 445 29.31 35.02 0.19
C PRO A 445 28.16 34.08 -0.21
N GLU A 446 28.27 33.41 -1.35
CA GLU A 446 27.29 32.45 -1.85
C GLU A 446 27.22 31.20 -0.96
N GLN A 447 28.38 30.70 -0.53
CA GLN A 447 28.47 29.57 0.40
C GLN A 447 27.90 29.93 1.78
N ALA A 448 28.19 31.13 2.29
CA ALA A 448 27.64 31.60 3.55
C ALA A 448 26.10 31.72 3.48
N ALA A 449 25.56 32.25 2.38
CA ALA A 449 24.12 32.36 2.16
C ALA A 449 23.44 30.98 2.01
N GLU A 450 24.05 30.04 1.28
CA GLU A 450 23.55 28.66 1.19
C GLU A 450 23.53 27.97 2.56
N LYS A 451 24.64 28.07 3.31
CA LYS A 451 24.74 27.52 4.66
C LYS A 451 23.67 28.08 5.58
N GLU A 452 23.44 29.39 5.55
CA GLU A 452 22.39 30.02 6.36
C GLU A 452 21.00 29.51 5.99
N ARG A 453 20.69 29.41 4.69
CA ARG A 453 19.40 28.86 4.22
C ARG A 453 19.22 27.41 4.64
N ALA A 454 20.26 26.59 4.49
CA ALA A 454 20.24 25.18 4.89
C ALA A 454 20.05 25.01 6.40
N LEU A 455 20.76 25.80 7.21
CA LEU A 455 20.62 25.77 8.67
C LEU A 455 19.24 26.22 9.13
N GLU A 456 18.71 27.31 8.58
CA GLU A 456 17.37 27.80 8.90
C GLU A 456 16.29 26.75 8.52
N ALA A 457 16.41 26.12 7.34
CA ALA A 457 15.51 25.06 6.91
C ALA A 457 15.60 23.82 7.81
N ALA A 458 16.82 23.36 8.13
CA ALA A 458 17.04 22.20 8.99
C ALA A 458 16.55 22.44 10.42
N ASN A 459 16.78 23.63 10.99
CA ASN A 459 16.27 24.00 12.32
C ASN A 459 14.73 24.06 12.35
N LYS A 460 14.09 24.57 11.28
CA LYS A 460 12.62 24.53 11.13
C LYS A 460 12.12 23.09 11.11
N GLU A 461 12.75 22.21 10.32
CA GLU A 461 12.41 20.78 10.29
C GLU A 461 12.56 20.13 11.68
N ALA A 462 13.70 20.33 12.34
CA ALA A 462 13.98 19.83 13.69
C ALA A 462 13.05 20.40 14.77
N THR A 463 12.40 21.55 14.54
CA THR A 463 11.38 22.10 15.44
C THR A 463 9.99 21.50 15.17
N LEU A 464 9.69 21.16 13.92
CA LEU A 464 8.38 20.62 13.54
C LEU A 464 8.18 19.17 14.04
N VAL A 465 9.25 18.37 14.11
CA VAL A 465 9.19 17.00 14.66
C VAL A 465 8.66 16.98 16.12
N PRO A 466 9.27 17.68 17.10
CA PRO A 466 8.74 17.69 18.46
C PRO A 466 7.38 18.41 18.57
N LEU A 467 7.06 19.36 17.68
CA LEU A 467 5.70 19.92 17.63
C LEU A 467 4.66 18.86 17.28
N GLU A 468 4.94 18.00 16.31
CA GLU A 468 4.08 16.86 15.97
C GLU A 468 3.99 15.85 17.12
N VAL A 469 5.11 15.54 17.78
CA VAL A 469 5.13 14.68 18.98
C VAL A 469 4.23 15.24 20.08
N LEU A 470 4.29 16.56 20.34
CA LEU A 470 3.41 17.21 21.31
C LEU A 470 1.92 17.11 20.91
N GLU A 471 1.60 17.29 19.63
CA GLU A 471 0.23 17.11 19.13
C GLU A 471 -0.26 15.67 19.31
N GLN A 472 0.58 14.69 19.01
CA GLN A 472 0.28 13.27 19.16
C GLN A 472 0.20 12.86 20.64
N ALA A 473 1.04 13.41 21.51
CA ALA A 473 1.00 13.18 22.96
C ALA A 473 -0.32 13.66 23.58
N VAL A 474 -0.84 14.83 23.17
CA VAL A 474 -2.17 15.31 23.58
C VAL A 474 -3.24 14.28 23.20
N GLN A 475 -3.17 13.71 22.00
CA GLN A 475 -4.11 12.68 21.57
C GLN A 475 -3.94 11.38 22.37
N ALA A 476 -2.71 10.95 22.65
CA ALA A 476 -2.44 9.75 23.44
C ALA A 476 -3.00 9.88 24.87
N VAL A 477 -2.81 11.03 25.52
CA VAL A 477 -3.39 11.30 26.86
C VAL A 477 -4.92 11.36 26.79
N ALA A 478 -5.51 11.84 25.71
CA ALA A 478 -6.96 11.79 25.51
C ALA A 478 -7.48 10.34 25.40
N LEU A 479 -6.74 9.44 24.74
CA LEU A 479 -7.08 8.01 24.72
C LEU A 479 -6.92 7.37 26.10
N ALA A 480 -5.85 7.70 26.83
CA ALA A 480 -5.65 7.26 28.21
C ALA A 480 -6.79 7.71 29.13
N LYS A 481 -7.32 8.93 28.92
CA LYS A 481 -8.48 9.45 29.65
C LYS A 481 -9.75 8.65 29.39
N ALA A 482 -10.03 8.32 28.13
CA ALA A 482 -11.15 7.46 27.77
C ALA A 482 -11.00 6.06 28.41
N ALA A 483 -9.80 5.47 28.31
CA ALA A 483 -9.48 4.18 28.91
C ALA A 483 -9.60 4.19 30.45
N ALA A 484 -9.15 5.24 31.14
CA ALA A 484 -9.26 5.35 32.59
C ALA A 484 -10.71 5.52 33.06
N ALA A 485 -11.53 6.23 32.28
CA ALA A 485 -12.91 6.52 32.65
C ALA A 485 -13.88 5.36 32.36
N LYS A 486 -13.66 4.63 31.26
CA LYS A 486 -14.63 3.66 30.70
C LYS A 486 -14.04 2.27 30.44
N GLY A 487 -12.72 2.15 30.43
CA GLY A 487 -12.03 0.89 30.21
C GLY A 487 -12.18 -0.07 31.38
N ASN A 488 -11.62 -1.26 31.19
CA ASN A 488 -11.61 -2.33 32.17
C ASN A 488 -11.03 -1.83 33.50
N ARG A 489 -11.85 -1.82 34.55
CA ARG A 489 -11.49 -1.36 35.91
C ARG A 489 -10.26 -2.07 36.48
N ASN A 490 -10.03 -3.33 36.11
CA ASN A 490 -8.87 -4.10 36.58
C ASN A 490 -7.54 -3.63 35.96
N SER A 491 -7.60 -2.78 34.93
CA SER A 491 -6.46 -2.23 34.21
C SER A 491 -6.43 -0.69 34.32
N VAL A 492 -7.08 -0.13 35.35
CA VAL A 492 -7.13 1.32 35.55
C VAL A 492 -5.76 1.89 35.90
N SER A 493 -4.89 1.11 36.56
CA SER A 493 -3.49 1.49 36.81
C SER A 493 -2.73 1.68 35.50
N ASP A 494 -2.96 0.82 34.51
CA ASP A 494 -2.31 0.89 33.19
C ASP A 494 -2.72 2.15 32.44
N ALA A 495 -4.02 2.52 32.51
CA ALA A 495 -4.51 3.79 31.97
C ALA A 495 -3.92 5.01 32.69
N GLY A 496 -3.65 4.89 34.00
CA GLY A 496 -2.95 5.91 34.78
C GLY A 496 -1.51 6.12 34.32
N VAL A 497 -0.75 5.04 34.15
CA VAL A 497 0.62 5.08 33.61
C VAL A 497 0.60 5.66 32.19
N ALA A 498 -0.36 5.27 31.35
CA ALA A 498 -0.53 5.84 30.01
C ALA A 498 -0.66 7.37 30.07
N GLY A 499 -1.47 7.91 30.98
CA GLY A 499 -1.61 9.35 31.16
C GLY A 499 -0.34 10.05 31.65
N LEU A 500 0.40 9.43 32.58
CA LEU A 500 1.65 9.98 33.11
C LEU A 500 2.76 10.02 32.05
N VAL A 501 2.97 8.92 31.33
CA VAL A 501 4.01 8.83 30.31
C VAL A 501 3.65 9.69 29.09
N GLY A 502 2.37 9.79 28.73
CA GLY A 502 1.92 10.70 27.67
C GLY A 502 2.09 12.18 28.05
N TRP A 503 1.92 12.52 29.33
CA TRP A 503 2.24 13.87 29.83
C TRP A 503 3.74 14.15 29.76
N ALA A 504 4.59 13.23 30.21
CA ALA A 504 6.05 13.37 30.11
C ALA A 504 6.51 13.53 28.64
N ALA A 505 5.91 12.79 27.72
CA ALA A 505 6.15 12.92 26.28
C ALA A 505 5.87 14.34 25.78
N GLY A 506 4.70 14.91 26.11
CA GLY A 506 4.34 16.24 25.65
C GLY A 506 5.17 17.36 26.32
N GLU A 507 5.50 17.26 27.61
CA GLU A 507 6.39 18.22 28.26
C GLU A 507 7.80 18.17 27.65
N GLY A 508 8.38 16.98 27.48
CA GLY A 508 9.68 16.82 26.84
C GLY A 508 9.70 17.36 25.41
N ALA A 509 8.65 17.10 24.63
CA ALA A 509 8.49 17.66 23.29
C ALA A 509 8.39 19.21 23.31
N TYR A 510 7.65 19.77 24.27
CA TYR A 510 7.55 21.22 24.46
C TYR A 510 8.90 21.87 24.72
N ASP A 511 9.72 21.28 25.59
CA ASP A 511 11.06 21.80 25.89
C ASP A 511 11.99 21.73 24.67
N ASN A 512 11.94 20.64 23.90
CA ASN A 512 12.67 20.49 22.63
C ASN A 512 12.25 21.54 21.58
N ILE A 513 10.96 21.91 21.52
CA ILE A 513 10.49 23.02 20.67
C ILE A 513 11.12 24.33 21.13
N LEU A 514 11.11 24.61 22.44
CA LEU A 514 11.57 25.90 22.96
C LEU A 514 13.07 26.12 22.74
N ILE A 515 13.90 25.08 22.91
CA ILE A 515 15.34 25.17 22.65
C ILE A 515 15.62 25.39 21.17
N ASN A 516 14.93 24.68 20.27
CA ASN A 516 15.14 24.81 18.82
C ASN A 516 14.67 26.18 18.29
N LEU A 517 13.62 26.75 18.87
CA LEU A 517 13.16 28.10 18.53
C LEU A 517 14.21 29.19 18.82
N GLY A 518 15.18 28.95 19.69
CA GLY A 518 16.31 29.86 19.93
C GLY A 518 17.26 29.97 18.73
N SER A 519 17.24 28.99 17.82
CA SER A 519 18.13 28.88 16.67
C SER A 519 17.47 29.27 15.34
N ILE A 520 16.24 29.80 15.37
CA ILE A 520 15.44 30.16 14.18
C ILE A 520 15.33 31.68 14.07
N ARG A 521 15.67 32.24 12.90
CA ARG A 521 15.62 33.69 12.64
C ARG A 521 14.23 34.17 12.25
N ASP A 522 13.43 33.31 11.60
CA ASP A 522 12.05 33.61 11.20
C ASP A 522 11.13 33.80 12.42
N ALA A 523 10.99 35.06 12.85
CA ALA A 523 10.18 35.44 14.01
C ALA A 523 8.69 35.10 13.85
N ALA A 524 8.16 35.14 12.62
CA ALA A 524 6.76 34.81 12.36
C ALA A 524 6.51 33.30 12.52
N PHE A 525 7.43 32.47 12.01
CA PHE A 525 7.43 31.03 12.27
C PHE A 525 7.53 30.76 13.78
N GLY A 526 8.50 31.38 14.46
CA GLY A 526 8.75 31.14 15.87
C GLY A 526 7.58 31.51 16.78
N ALA A 527 6.95 32.67 16.54
CA ALA A 527 5.76 33.10 17.28
C ALA A 527 4.57 32.15 17.06
N ARG A 528 4.35 31.71 15.81
CA ARG A 528 3.27 30.77 15.47
C ARG A 528 3.45 29.43 16.17
N VAL A 529 4.65 28.85 16.09
CA VAL A 529 4.97 27.55 16.72
C VAL A 529 4.86 27.65 18.25
N ARG A 530 5.43 28.69 18.87
CA ARG A 530 5.35 28.90 20.32
C ARG A 530 3.90 29.00 20.81
N LYS A 531 3.07 29.81 20.13
CA LYS A 531 1.64 29.95 20.46
C LYS A 531 0.91 28.61 20.39
N ARG A 532 1.17 27.83 19.34
CA ARG A 532 0.57 26.51 19.15
C ARG A 532 1.02 25.53 20.24
N ALA A 533 2.32 25.43 20.50
CA ALA A 533 2.89 24.55 21.49
C ALA A 533 2.35 24.85 22.91
N SER A 534 2.29 26.12 23.30
CA SER A 534 1.76 26.49 24.62
C SER A 534 0.26 26.18 24.77
N ALA A 535 -0.53 26.27 23.69
CA ALA A 535 -1.94 25.87 23.72
C ALA A 535 -2.11 24.35 23.88
N LEU A 536 -1.30 23.57 23.16
CA LEU A 536 -1.29 22.10 23.25
C LEU A 536 -0.88 21.64 24.65
N ARG A 537 0.19 22.21 25.21
CA ARG A 537 0.66 21.93 26.57
C ARG A 537 -0.42 22.16 27.63
N LYS A 538 -1.18 23.26 27.54
CA LYS A 538 -2.31 23.51 28.45
C LYS A 538 -3.39 22.43 28.34
N SER A 539 -3.68 21.95 27.13
CA SER A 539 -4.62 20.84 26.93
C SER A 539 -4.09 19.53 27.53
N LEU A 540 -2.81 19.25 27.32
CA LEU A 540 -2.11 18.09 27.86
C LEU A 540 -2.23 18.04 29.39
N ASP A 541 -1.89 19.14 30.07
CA ASP A 541 -1.97 19.25 31.53
C ASP A 541 -3.38 18.98 32.06
N ARG A 542 -4.39 19.57 31.41
CA ARG A 542 -5.78 19.39 31.79
C ARG A 542 -6.20 17.93 31.69
N ASP A 543 -5.91 17.29 30.56
CA ASP A 543 -6.35 15.91 30.32
C ASP A 543 -5.54 14.90 31.15
N ALA A 544 -4.25 15.15 31.40
CA ALA A 544 -3.44 14.33 32.30
C ALA A 544 -3.93 14.42 33.76
N LYS A 545 -4.33 15.60 34.24
CA LYS A 545 -4.96 15.76 35.56
C LYS A 545 -6.28 14.99 35.63
N ALA A 546 -7.09 15.03 34.57
CA ALA A 546 -8.34 14.28 34.51
C ALA A 546 -8.11 12.76 34.57
N VAL A 547 -7.10 12.23 33.87
CA VAL A 547 -6.71 10.81 33.97
C VAL A 547 -6.40 10.44 35.42
N ARG A 548 -5.52 11.21 36.09
CA ARG A 548 -5.14 10.94 37.49
C ARG A 548 -6.35 10.96 38.43
N ALA A 549 -7.26 11.91 38.24
CA ALA A 549 -8.49 11.98 39.03
C ALA A 549 -9.40 10.74 38.81
N SER A 550 -9.58 10.30 37.56
CA SER A 550 -10.33 9.08 37.24
C SER A 550 -9.71 7.84 37.89
N VAL A 551 -8.38 7.71 37.83
CA VAL A 551 -7.65 6.60 38.44
C VAL A 551 -7.78 6.61 39.96
N ALA A 552 -7.56 7.77 40.61
CA ALA A 552 -7.69 7.90 42.05
C ALA A 552 -9.11 7.51 42.54
N LYS A 553 -10.15 7.97 41.82
CA LYS A 553 -11.54 7.61 42.11
C LYS A 553 -11.77 6.10 41.97
N ALA A 554 -11.25 5.48 40.91
CA ALA A 554 -11.41 4.06 40.67
C ALA A 554 -10.71 3.21 41.74
N LEU A 555 -9.50 3.58 42.14
CA LEU A 555 -8.75 2.88 43.18
C LEU A 555 -9.40 3.03 44.56
N ALA A 556 -9.92 4.21 44.89
CA ALA A 556 -10.65 4.43 46.14
C ALA A 556 -11.95 3.61 46.24
N SER A 557 -12.53 3.20 45.11
CA SER A 557 -13.73 2.36 45.06
C SER A 557 -13.46 0.86 45.01
N ALA A 558 -12.18 0.45 45.04
CA ALA A 558 -11.74 -0.94 44.95
C ALA A 558 -11.28 -1.52 46.29
N GLY A 559 -11.01 -0.66 47.28
CA GLY A 559 -10.91 -1.02 48.70
C GLY A 559 -12.24 -0.79 49.39
#